data_AF-A0A967N887-F1
#
_entry.id   AF-A0A967N887-F1
#
_cell.length_a   1.000
_cell.length_b   1.000
_cell.length_c   1.000
_cell.angle_alpha   90.00
_cell.angle_beta   90.00
_cell.angle_gamma   90.00
#
_symmetry.space_group_name_H-M   'P 1'
#
loop_
_entity.id
_entity.type
_entity.pdbx_description
1 polymer ?
#
loop_
_entity_poly.entity_id
_entity_poly.type
_entity_poly.pdbx_seq_one_letter_code
_entity_poly.pdbx_strand_id
1 'polypeptide(L)'
;MLEILRDQRRTVRVRARDRTEIGCLVSLETEPDAPLTEPPSFALRDVWFQLRGCAEEGAAILFVRKGRLDTLELYNWTDPWPDSPSLAGSGYLVARPRGPEGEPVAYELERIEERDPAYLEEQIRGSDRPEEA
;
A
#
# COMPACT_ATOMS: atom_id res chain seq x y z
N MET A 1 8.88 13.66 6.41
CA MET A 1 7.70 12.93 5.89
C MET A 1 7.62 11.50 6.44
N LEU A 2 8.47 10.55 6.01
CA LEU A 2 8.40 9.14 6.47
C LEU A 2 8.53 8.99 7.99
N GLU A 3 9.34 9.82 8.65
CA GLU A 3 9.45 9.84 10.11
C GLU A 3 8.13 10.22 10.79
N ILE A 4 7.41 11.21 10.25
CA ILE A 4 6.10 11.62 10.74
C ILE A 4 5.09 10.46 10.63
N LEU A 5 5.07 9.74 9.51
CA LEU A 5 4.22 8.56 9.37
C LEU A 5 4.60 7.45 10.36
N ARG A 6 5.90 7.26 10.63
CA ARG A 6 6.37 6.30 11.64
C ARG A 6 5.95 6.72 13.05
N ASP A 7 5.90 8.01 13.34
CA ASP A 7 5.41 8.55 14.61
C ASP A 7 3.90 8.36 14.73
N GLN A 8 3.13 8.69 13.70
CA GLN A 8 1.69 8.40 13.64
C GLN A 8 1.41 6.91 13.85
N ARG A 9 2.21 6.01 13.25
CA ARG A 9 2.08 4.55 13.43
C ARG A 9 2.18 4.10 14.89
N ARG A 10 2.86 4.86 15.76
CA ARG A 10 3.01 4.50 17.19
C ARG A 10 1.72 4.73 17.98
N THR A 11 0.85 5.61 17.51
CA THR A 11 -0.40 5.98 18.20
C THR A 11 -1.66 5.63 17.42
N VAL A 12 -1.52 5.24 16.15
CA VAL A 12 -2.64 4.85 15.29
C VAL A 12 -3.40 3.64 15.85
N ARG A 13 -4.73 3.69 15.71
CA ARG A 13 -5.63 2.59 16.08
C ARG A 13 -6.39 2.13 14.85
N VAL A 14 -6.76 0.84 14.85
CA VAL A 14 -7.70 0.32 13.87
C VAL A 14 -9.10 0.71 14.31
N ARG A 15 -9.79 1.49 13.49
CA ARG A 15 -11.18 1.92 13.72
C ARG A 15 -12.17 0.89 13.18
N ALA A 16 -11.92 0.38 11.99
CA ALA A 16 -12.80 -0.58 11.32
C ALA A 16 -11.99 -1.54 10.44
N ARG A 17 -12.60 -2.69 10.14
CA ARG A 17 -12.10 -3.68 9.18
C ARG A 17 -13.28 -4.15 8.34
N ASP A 18 -13.26 -3.84 7.06
CA ASP A 18 -14.30 -4.21 6.11
C ASP A 18 -13.71 -5.21 5.12
N ARG A 19 -14.21 -6.45 5.14
CA ARG A 19 -13.81 -7.50 4.19
C ARG A 19 -14.68 -7.39 2.94
N THR A 20 -14.04 -7.40 1.78
CA THR A 20 -14.68 -7.49 0.47
C THR A 20 -14.35 -8.83 -0.17
N GLU A 21 -14.94 -9.13 -1.33
CA GLU A 21 -14.61 -10.36 -2.07
C GLU A 21 -13.15 -10.38 -2.54
N ILE A 22 -12.55 -9.21 -2.76
CA ILE A 22 -11.21 -9.05 -3.33
C ILE A 22 -10.16 -8.63 -2.30
N GLY A 23 -10.56 -8.36 -1.05
CA GLY A 23 -9.65 -7.73 -0.10
C GLY A 23 -10.20 -7.40 1.27
N CYS A 24 -9.43 -6.58 1.98
CA CYS A 24 -9.72 -6.08 3.31
C CYS A 24 -9.33 -4.61 3.38
N LEU A 25 -10.28 -3.76 3.75
CA LEU A 25 -10.08 -2.35 4.02
C LEU A 25 -9.98 -2.16 5.53
N VAL A 26 -8.85 -1.62 5.99
CA VAL A 26 -8.61 -1.32 7.41
C VAL A 26 -8.59 0.19 7.58
N SER A 27 -9.66 0.75 8.14
CA SER A 27 -9.71 2.17 8.49
C SER A 27 -8.89 2.44 9.74
N LEU A 28 -8.06 3.47 9.66
CA LEU A 28 -7.12 3.88 10.69
C LEU A 28 -7.57 5.21 11.31
N GLU A 29 -7.31 5.36 12.60
CA GLU A 29 -7.53 6.60 13.34
C GLU A 29 -6.23 7.00 14.02
N THR A 30 -5.73 8.19 13.68
CA THR A 30 -4.57 8.80 14.32
C THR A 30 -5.01 9.82 15.36
N GLU A 31 -4.24 9.97 16.44
CA GLU A 31 -4.54 10.96 17.48
C GLU A 31 -4.61 12.38 16.88
N PRO A 32 -5.56 13.24 17.31
CA PRO A 32 -5.76 14.57 16.71
C PRO A 32 -4.55 15.50 16.78
N ASP A 33 -3.66 15.31 17.75
CA ASP A 33 -2.44 16.09 17.97
C ASP A 33 -1.20 15.51 17.25
N ALA A 34 -1.33 14.34 16.61
CA ALA A 34 -0.23 13.74 15.87
C ALA A 34 0.27 14.69 14.75
N PRO A 35 1.60 14.80 14.54
CA PRO A 35 2.16 15.66 13.50
C PRO A 35 1.62 15.28 12.12
N LEU A 36 1.35 16.27 11.26
CA LEU A 36 0.85 16.05 9.91
C LEU A 36 2.01 15.94 8.91
N THR A 37 1.85 15.07 7.92
CA THR A 37 2.82 14.94 6.83
C THR A 37 2.46 15.83 5.63
N GLU A 38 3.48 16.21 4.87
CA GLU A 38 3.37 16.87 3.56
C GLU A 38 4.00 15.99 2.47
N PRO A 39 3.36 15.82 1.29
CA PRO A 39 2.04 16.34 0.92
C PRO A 39 0.91 15.69 1.74
N PRO A 40 -0.28 16.32 1.81
CA PRO A 40 -1.33 15.87 2.72
C PRO A 40 -2.08 14.63 2.21
N SER A 41 -1.97 14.29 0.92
CA SER A 41 -2.68 13.15 0.35
C SER A 41 -1.82 12.41 -0.67
N PHE A 42 -1.68 11.10 -0.51
CA PHE A 42 -0.98 10.19 -1.43
C PHE A 42 -1.27 8.73 -1.05
N ALA A 43 -0.85 7.80 -1.90
CA ALA A 43 -0.99 6.36 -1.69
C ALA A 43 0.33 5.64 -1.93
N LEU A 44 0.75 4.79 -0.99
CA LEU A 44 1.94 3.95 -1.11
C LEU A 44 1.52 2.55 -1.54
N ARG A 45 2.01 2.08 -2.70
CA ARG A 45 1.60 0.84 -3.38
C ARG A 45 2.79 -0.08 -3.64
N ASP A 46 3.74 -0.08 -2.72
CA ASP A 46 5.07 -0.65 -2.89
C ASP A 46 5.34 -1.78 -1.89
N VAL A 47 4.29 -2.43 -1.38
CA VAL A 47 4.40 -3.55 -0.45
C VAL A 47 3.65 -4.75 -0.99
N TRP A 48 4.35 -5.88 -1.07
CA TRP A 48 3.75 -7.20 -1.21
C TRP A 48 3.68 -7.91 0.14
N PHE A 49 2.76 -8.85 0.27
CA PHE A 49 2.68 -9.74 1.42
C PHE A 49 2.27 -11.15 1.00
N GLN A 50 2.67 -12.14 1.80
CA GLN A 50 2.21 -13.51 1.70
C GLN A 50 1.49 -13.88 3.00
N LEU A 51 0.28 -14.42 2.91
CA LEU A 51 -0.41 -15.02 4.05
C LEU A 51 -0.18 -16.52 4.09
N ARG A 52 -0.09 -17.09 5.29
CA ARG A 52 -0.09 -18.55 5.45
C ARG A 52 -1.43 -19.11 4.99
N GLY A 53 -1.38 -20.11 4.11
CA GLY A 53 -2.58 -20.77 3.57
C GLY A 53 -3.13 -20.14 2.28
N CYS A 54 -2.59 -18.99 1.85
CA CYS A 54 -2.79 -18.47 0.49
C CYS A 54 -1.69 -19.02 -0.42
N ALA A 55 -2.05 -19.37 -1.66
CA ALA A 55 -1.13 -19.81 -2.70
C ALA A 55 -0.47 -18.61 -3.38
N GLU A 56 -1.23 -17.54 -3.57
CA GLU A 56 -0.78 -16.31 -4.20
C GLU A 56 -0.41 -15.23 -3.18
N GLU A 57 0.38 -14.29 -3.67
CA GLU A 57 0.72 -13.08 -2.93
C GLU A 57 -0.36 -12.01 -3.05
N GLY A 58 -0.43 -11.18 -2.01
CA GLY A 58 -1.21 -9.97 -2.00
C GLY A 58 -0.33 -8.74 -2.10
N ALA A 59 -0.98 -7.61 -2.34
CA ALA A 59 -0.36 -6.29 -2.28
C ALA A 59 -1.17 -5.36 -1.39
N ALA A 60 -0.46 -4.39 -0.80
CA ALA A 60 -1.01 -3.46 0.15
C ALA A 60 -0.93 -2.03 -0.39
N ILE A 61 -1.99 -1.26 -0.16
CA ILE A 61 -2.03 0.19 -0.40
C ILE A 61 -2.22 0.89 0.92
N LEU A 62 -1.28 1.76 1.27
CA LEU A 62 -1.43 2.66 2.41
C LEU A 62 -1.83 4.05 1.92
N PHE A 63 -3.06 4.44 2.21
CA PHE A 63 -3.57 5.77 1.93
C PHE A 63 -3.24 6.73 3.08
N VAL A 64 -2.66 7.86 2.71
CA VAL A 64 -2.50 9.03 3.58
C VAL A 64 -3.49 10.08 3.11
N ARG A 65 -4.28 10.64 4.03
CA ARG A 65 -5.25 11.70 3.73
C ARG A 65 -5.17 12.80 4.78
N LYS A 66 -5.23 14.07 4.36
CA LYS A 66 -5.10 15.24 5.24
C LYS A 66 -3.87 15.17 6.16
N GLY A 67 -2.77 14.61 5.66
CA GLY A 67 -1.51 14.44 6.36
C GLY A 67 -1.48 13.30 7.38
N ARG A 68 -2.46 12.38 7.37
CA ARG A 68 -2.63 11.30 8.37
C ARG A 68 -2.74 9.93 7.73
N LEU A 69 -2.25 8.89 8.41
CA LEU A 69 -2.60 7.49 8.11
C LEU A 69 -4.12 7.33 8.16
N ASP A 70 -4.71 6.89 7.05
CA ASP A 70 -6.16 6.88 6.86
C ASP A 70 -6.69 5.47 6.63
N THR A 71 -6.20 4.79 5.59
CA THR A 71 -6.70 3.46 5.22
C THR A 71 -5.53 2.58 4.78
N LEU A 72 -5.52 1.34 5.25
CA LEU A 72 -4.70 0.26 4.71
C LEU A 72 -5.62 -0.69 3.94
N GLU A 73 -5.46 -0.73 2.64
CA GLU A 73 -6.13 -1.68 1.76
C GLU A 73 -5.20 -2.85 1.50
N LEU A 74 -5.73 -4.06 1.61
CA LEU A 74 -5.04 -5.31 1.33
C LEU A 74 -5.87 -6.06 0.31
N TYR A 75 -5.27 -6.50 -0.79
CA TYR A 75 -5.94 -7.34 -1.77
C TYR A 75 -5.07 -8.54 -2.11
N ASN A 76 -5.73 -9.66 -2.36
CA ASN A 76 -5.16 -10.85 -2.95
C ASN A 76 -5.98 -11.18 -4.19
N TRP A 77 -5.31 -11.57 -5.28
CA TRP A 77 -5.95 -11.55 -6.60
C TRP A 77 -6.88 -12.74 -6.86
N THR A 78 -6.74 -13.83 -6.10
CA THR A 78 -7.30 -15.13 -6.50
C THR A 78 -7.70 -16.04 -5.35
N ASP A 79 -7.15 -15.85 -4.15
CA ASP A 79 -7.36 -16.76 -3.03
C ASP A 79 -8.50 -16.31 -2.11
N PRO A 80 -9.33 -17.24 -1.61
CA PRO A 80 -10.18 -16.96 -0.46
C PRO A 80 -9.34 -16.48 0.72
N TRP A 81 -9.80 -15.43 1.41
CA TRP A 81 -9.15 -14.98 2.63
C TRP A 81 -9.23 -16.05 3.72
N PRO A 82 -8.12 -16.38 4.40
CA PRO A 82 -8.14 -17.32 5.50
C PRO A 82 -8.94 -16.75 6.69
N ASP A 83 -9.67 -17.61 7.41
CA ASP A 83 -10.46 -17.20 8.58
C ASP A 83 -9.59 -16.50 9.63
N SER A 84 -8.37 -17.01 9.83
CA SER A 84 -7.34 -16.49 10.73
C SER A 84 -6.08 -16.13 9.95
N PRO A 85 -6.01 -14.94 9.33
CA PRO A 85 -4.86 -14.53 8.52
C PRO A 85 -3.60 -14.38 9.38
N SER A 86 -2.51 -14.94 8.89
CA SER A 86 -1.19 -14.78 9.50
C SER A 86 -0.13 -14.52 8.43
N LEU A 87 0.75 -13.55 8.70
CA LEU A 87 1.78 -13.14 7.75
C LEU A 87 2.87 -14.23 7.65
N ALA A 88 3.15 -14.68 6.44
CA ALA A 88 4.26 -15.57 6.11
C ALA A 88 5.50 -14.79 5.64
N GLY A 89 5.28 -13.68 4.93
CA GLY A 89 6.33 -12.81 4.42
C GLY A 89 5.79 -11.48 3.92
N SER A 90 6.68 -10.52 3.75
CA SER A 90 6.39 -9.22 3.14
C SER A 90 7.68 -8.59 2.65
N GLY A 91 7.59 -7.72 1.66
CA GLY A 91 8.73 -6.96 1.16
C GLY A 91 8.27 -5.81 0.28
N TYR A 92 9.18 -5.30 -0.55
CA TYR A 92 8.90 -4.13 -1.38
C TYR A 92 8.64 -4.51 -2.83
N LEU A 93 7.81 -3.71 -3.49
CA LEU A 93 7.50 -3.78 -4.92
C LEU A 93 7.93 -2.48 -5.61
N VAL A 94 8.34 -2.60 -6.87
CA VAL A 94 8.47 -1.46 -7.78
C VAL A 94 7.77 -1.78 -9.09
N ALA A 95 7.03 -0.81 -9.61
CA ALA A 95 6.41 -0.93 -10.91
C ALA A 95 7.40 -0.44 -11.98
N ARG A 96 7.87 -1.36 -12.83
CA ARG A 96 8.75 -1.04 -13.94
C ARG A 96 7.97 -0.97 -15.25
N PRO A 97 8.26 0.01 -16.12
CA PRO A 97 7.67 0.06 -17.45
C PRO A 97 8.16 -1.13 -18.27
N ARG A 98 7.23 -1.80 -18.95
CA ARG A 98 7.49 -2.89 -19.89
C ARG A 98 6.88 -2.53 -21.24
N GLY A 99 7.73 -2.48 -22.26
CA GLY A 99 7.32 -2.17 -23.63
C GLY A 99 8.36 -1.32 -24.36
N PRO A 100 8.30 -1.25 -25.70
CA PRO A 100 9.12 -0.34 -26.48
C PRO A 100 8.74 1.12 -26.18
N GLU A 101 9.72 2.00 -26.29
CA GLU A 101 9.52 3.45 -26.12
C GLU A 101 8.51 3.97 -27.16
N GLY A 102 7.46 4.66 -26.72
CA GLY A 102 6.43 5.25 -27.59
C GLY A 102 5.12 4.46 -27.74
N GLU A 103 4.99 3.30 -27.09
CA GLU A 103 3.73 2.53 -27.00
C GLU A 103 3.07 2.64 -25.61
N PRO A 104 1.78 2.27 -25.44
CA PRO A 104 1.17 2.14 -24.13
C PRO A 104 2.01 1.21 -23.25
N VAL A 105 2.59 1.78 -22.20
CA VAL A 105 3.50 1.08 -21.30
C VAL A 105 2.68 0.19 -20.38
N ALA A 106 2.83 -1.13 -20.50
CA ALA A 106 2.39 -2.04 -19.46
C ALA A 106 3.35 -1.89 -18.27
N TYR A 107 2.84 -1.96 -17.04
CA TYR A 107 3.69 -1.97 -15.86
C TYR A 107 3.76 -3.38 -15.29
N GLU A 108 4.97 -3.81 -14.93
CA GLU A 108 5.18 -5.06 -14.22
C GLU A 108 5.67 -4.75 -12.79
N LEU A 109 5.10 -5.45 -11.81
CA LEU A 109 5.51 -5.35 -10.41
C LEU A 109 6.68 -6.29 -10.16
N GLU A 110 7.81 -5.72 -9.80
CA GLU A 110 9.04 -6.44 -9.48
C GLU A 110 9.29 -6.40 -7.96
N ARG A 111 9.67 -7.53 -7.37
CA ARG A 111 10.11 -7.57 -5.97
C ARG A 111 11.52 -7.01 -5.83
N ILE A 112 11.71 -6.18 -4.81
CA ILE A 112 13.01 -5.62 -4.46
C ILE A 112 13.27 -5.80 -2.96
N GLU A 113 14.55 -5.90 -2.60
CA GLU A 113 14.98 -6.12 -1.21
C GLU A 113 14.84 -4.85 -0.37
N GLU A 114 15.15 -3.70 -0.96
CA GLU A 114 15.07 -2.39 -0.32
C GLU A 114 14.06 -1.51 -1.05
N ARG A 115 13.41 -0.62 -0.31
CA ARG A 115 12.41 0.30 -0.84
C ARG A 115 13.05 1.25 -1.87
N ASP A 116 12.56 1.23 -3.11
CA ASP A 116 13.05 2.13 -4.17
C ASP A 116 12.66 3.58 -3.85
N PRO A 117 13.63 4.49 -3.62
CA PRO A 117 13.33 5.86 -3.21
C PRO A 117 12.69 6.68 -4.32
N ALA A 118 13.01 6.41 -5.60
CA ALA A 118 12.44 7.14 -6.72
C ALA A 118 10.98 6.74 -6.95
N TYR A 119 10.66 5.44 -6.83
CA TYR A 119 9.29 4.97 -6.92
C TYR A 119 8.43 5.46 -5.75
N LEU A 120 9.00 5.47 -4.54
CA LEU A 120 8.35 6.07 -3.38
C LEU A 120 8.05 7.56 -3.61
N GLU A 121 9.02 8.32 -4.12
CA GLU A 121 8.83 9.74 -4.43
C GLU A 121 7.74 9.96 -5.49
N GLU A 122 7.70 9.12 -6.53
CA GLU A 122 6.65 9.14 -7.55
C GLU A 122 5.25 8.95 -6.94
N GLN A 123 5.10 7.96 -6.06
CA GLN A 123 3.87 7.66 -5.34
C GLN A 123 3.42 8.82 -4.45
N ILE A 124 4.36 9.46 -3.75
CA ILE A 124 4.09 10.61 -2.89
C ILE A 124 3.64 11.83 -3.71
N ARG A 125 4.26 12.05 -4.86
CA ARG A 125 3.88 13.16 -5.77
C ARG A 125 2.49 12.95 -6.37
N GLY A 126 1.96 11.73 -6.33
CA GLY A 126 0.65 11.40 -6.88
C GLY A 126 0.67 11.39 -8.40
N SER A 127 1.61 10.67 -9.01
CA SER A 127 1.56 10.44 -10.45
C SER A 127 0.19 9.86 -10.83
N ASP A 128 -0.48 10.53 -11.80
CA ASP A 128 -1.71 10.14 -12.49
C ASP A 128 -1.53 8.78 -13.19
N ARG A 129 -1.27 7.72 -12.43
CA ARG A 129 -1.44 6.36 -12.95
C ARG A 129 -2.94 6.10 -12.91
N PRO A 130 -3.58 5.83 -14.06
CA PRO A 130 -4.99 5.51 -14.08
C PRO A 130 -5.22 4.40 -13.08
N GLU A 131 -6.17 4.60 -12.16
CA GLU A 131 -6.77 3.51 -11.42
C GLU A 131 -7.22 2.49 -12.48
N GLU A 132 -6.65 1.28 -12.45
CA GLU A 132 -7.20 0.19 -13.23
C GLU A 132 -8.61 -0.03 -12.69
N ALA A 133 -9.58 0.44 -13.48
CA ALA A 133 -11.02 0.27 -13.29
C ALA A 133 -11.49 -1.10 -13.76
#